data_AF-A0A4Z2F190-F1
#
_entry.id   AF-A0A4Z2F190-F1
#
_cell.length_a   1.000
_cell.length_b   1.000
_cell.length_c   1.000
_cell.angle_alpha   90.00
_cell.angle_beta   90.00
_cell.angle_gamma   90.00
#
_symmetry.space_group_name_H-M   'P 1'
#
loop_
_entity.id
_entity.type
_entity.pdbx_description
1 polymer ?
#
loop_
_entity_poly.entity_id
_entity_poly.type
_entity_poly.pdbx_seq_one_letter_code
_entity_poly.pdbx_strand_id
1 'polypeptide(L)'
;MFSSSSFVLQSRTMIHNSVLPLLLLLGTCSASTYQNVALRGKATQSTHVDHNFGDAYSAIDGNRDSNFYSGSCSHTAEETNPWWRVDLLESYIVTSIIVINRGDGGSEYLNGAEVHIGDSLTDNGAANPLSI
;
A
#
# COMPACT_ATOMS: atom_id res chain seq x y z
N MET A 1 6.40 11.77 0.68
CA MET A 1 7.31 11.37 1.76
C MET A 1 6.67 10.37 2.74
N PHE A 2 6.70 9.13 2.31
CA PHE A 2 6.91 8.04 3.24
C PHE A 2 8.35 8.14 3.71
N SER A 3 8.59 8.28 5.00
CA SER A 3 9.79 7.69 5.58
C SER A 3 9.28 6.40 6.20
N SER A 4 9.62 5.23 5.63
CA SER A 4 9.09 3.97 6.14
C SER A 4 10.05 2.81 5.93
N SER A 5 10.51 2.24 7.02
CA SER A 5 11.23 0.96 7.05
C SER A 5 10.27 -0.23 7.07
N SER A 6 9.02 -0.10 6.62
CA SER A 6 8.08 -1.21 6.45
C SER A 6 6.78 -0.76 5.77
N PHE A 7 6.42 -1.37 4.63
CA PHE A 7 5.05 -1.41 4.08
C PHE A 7 4.26 -2.53 4.76
N VAL A 8 2.92 -2.48 4.82
CA VAL A 8 2.11 -3.58 5.35
C VAL A 8 0.79 -3.64 4.59
N LEU A 9 0.43 -4.82 4.13
CA LEU A 9 -0.80 -5.09 3.40
C LEU A 9 -1.59 -6.19 4.12
N GLN A 10 -2.77 -5.89 4.64
CA GLN A 10 -3.52 -6.78 5.52
C GLN A 10 -4.88 -7.20 4.96
N SER A 11 -5.25 -8.44 5.29
CA SER A 11 -6.08 -9.25 4.46
C SER A 11 -7.02 -10.16 5.27
N ARG A 12 -8.36 -10.01 5.13
CA ARG A 12 -9.38 -10.86 5.81
C ARG A 12 -10.09 -11.82 4.84
N THR A 13 -10.30 -13.06 5.27
CA THR A 13 -10.99 -14.13 4.51
C THR A 13 -12.49 -14.22 4.86
N MET A 14 -13.35 -14.41 3.85
CA MET A 14 -14.74 -14.87 3.97
C MET A 14 -15.05 -15.86 2.84
N ILE A 15 -15.41 -17.09 3.19
CA ILE A 15 -15.78 -18.17 2.27
C ILE A 15 -17.31 -18.17 2.12
N HIS A 16 -17.85 -18.12 0.90
CA HIS A 16 -19.25 -18.49 0.66
C HIS A 16 -19.39 -19.55 -0.42
N ASN A 17 -20.01 -20.66 -0.02
CA ASN A 17 -20.26 -21.90 -0.75
C ASN A 17 -21.48 -21.71 -1.68
N SER A 18 -21.41 -22.11 -2.96
CA SER A 18 -22.57 -22.37 -3.84
C SER A 18 -22.16 -23.07 -5.15
N VAL A 19 -22.96 -24.04 -5.60
CA VAL A 19 -22.64 -25.06 -6.64
C VAL A 19 -23.55 -24.91 -7.88
N LEU A 20 -23.07 -25.37 -9.06
CA LEU A 20 -23.73 -25.72 -10.36
C LEU A 20 -23.88 -24.64 -11.47
N PRO A 21 -23.93 -24.99 -12.79
CA PRO A 21 -23.61 -26.24 -13.50
C PRO A 21 -22.62 -26.13 -14.70
N LEU A 22 -22.18 -27.30 -15.19
CA LEU A 22 -21.27 -27.58 -16.31
C LEU A 22 -21.87 -27.26 -17.70
N LEU A 23 -21.30 -26.33 -18.49
CA LEU A 23 -21.53 -26.24 -19.95
C LEU A 23 -20.39 -25.53 -20.72
N LEU A 24 -19.82 -26.25 -21.70
CA LEU A 24 -19.05 -25.83 -22.89
C LEU A 24 -17.64 -25.22 -22.72
N LEU A 25 -16.62 -26.02 -23.10
CA LEU A 25 -15.23 -25.61 -23.34
C LEU A 25 -15.11 -24.69 -24.58
N LEU A 26 -15.46 -23.42 -24.41
CA LEU A 26 -14.78 -22.37 -25.15
C LEU A 26 -13.60 -21.95 -24.26
N GLY A 27 -12.38 -22.11 -24.76
CA GLY A 27 -11.17 -21.65 -24.08
C GLY A 27 -11.24 -20.14 -23.89
N THR A 28 -11.86 -19.70 -22.80
CA THR A 28 -11.78 -18.33 -22.34
C THR A 28 -10.35 -18.13 -21.85
N CYS A 29 -9.51 -17.51 -22.67
CA CYS A 29 -8.29 -16.90 -22.16
C CYS A 29 -8.76 -15.79 -21.21
N SER A 30 -8.82 -16.12 -19.92
CA SER A 30 -9.14 -15.13 -18.90
C SER A 30 -7.90 -14.25 -18.78
N ALA A 31 -7.92 -13.08 -19.44
CA ALA A 31 -6.91 -12.07 -19.21
C ALA A 31 -7.02 -11.62 -17.75
N SER A 32 -6.03 -11.96 -16.92
CA SER A 32 -5.97 -11.50 -15.54
C SER A 32 -5.63 -10.01 -15.53
N THR A 33 -6.64 -9.17 -15.37
CA THR A 33 -6.43 -7.74 -15.10
C THR A 33 -6.11 -7.56 -13.63
N TYR A 34 -4.83 -7.34 -13.31
CA TYR A 34 -4.44 -6.91 -11.96
C TYR A 34 -4.99 -5.51 -11.69
N GLN A 35 -5.62 -5.32 -10.53
CA GLN A 35 -6.19 -4.03 -10.11
C GLN A 35 -5.32 -3.42 -9.03
N ASN A 36 -5.19 -2.09 -9.02
CA ASN A 36 -4.61 -1.37 -7.89
C ASN A 36 -5.63 -1.34 -6.74
N VAL A 37 -5.56 -2.35 -5.88
CA VAL A 37 -6.46 -2.50 -4.73
C VAL A 37 -6.18 -1.51 -3.61
N ALA A 38 -5.00 -0.88 -3.58
CA ALA A 38 -4.63 0.11 -2.57
C ALA A 38 -5.55 1.35 -2.59
N LEU A 39 -6.12 1.70 -3.74
CA LEU A 39 -7.06 2.82 -3.90
C LEU A 39 -8.35 2.67 -3.07
N ARG A 40 -8.68 1.45 -2.65
CA ARG A 40 -9.86 1.15 -1.82
C ARG A 40 -9.51 1.00 -0.34
N GLY A 41 -8.23 1.04 -0.02
CA GLY A 41 -7.72 0.78 1.32
C GLY A 41 -7.86 1.99 2.25
N LYS A 42 -7.41 1.79 3.49
CA LYS A 42 -7.28 2.85 4.49
C LYS A 42 -5.82 3.03 4.82
N ALA A 43 -5.28 4.17 4.41
CA ALA A 43 -3.90 4.53 4.71
C ALA A 43 -3.79 5.15 6.10
N THR A 44 -2.70 4.84 6.81
CA THR A 44 -2.31 5.49 8.06
C THR A 44 -0.79 5.55 8.13
N GLN A 45 -0.25 6.46 8.94
CA GLN A 45 1.19 6.63 9.12
C GLN A 45 1.53 6.96 10.57
N SER A 46 2.80 6.81 10.94
CA SER A 46 3.31 7.02 12.30
C SER A 46 3.01 8.41 12.84
N THR A 47 3.41 9.43 12.08
CA THR A 47 3.19 10.84 12.41
C THR A 47 2.81 11.62 11.18
N HIS A 48 2.22 12.80 11.37
CA HIS A 48 1.97 13.75 10.30
C HIS A 48 2.95 14.92 10.42
N VAL A 49 3.53 15.35 9.30
CA VAL A 49 4.36 16.56 9.27
C VAL A 49 3.52 17.79 9.66
N ASP A 50 4.14 18.82 10.22
CA ASP A 50 3.45 20.09 10.46
C ASP A 50 3.30 20.89 9.15
N HIS A 51 2.37 20.45 8.28
CA HIS A 51 2.06 21.06 6.98
C HIS A 51 0.60 20.80 6.58
N ASN A 52 0.05 21.52 5.61
CA ASN A 52 -1.31 21.28 5.08
C ASN A 52 -1.40 20.09 4.10
N PHE A 53 -0.26 19.46 3.79
CA PHE A 53 -0.14 18.30 2.90
C PHE A 53 0.65 17.25 3.66
N GLY A 54 0.66 16.00 3.17
CA GLY A 54 1.37 14.92 3.85
C GLY A 54 0.47 13.88 4.48
N ASP A 55 -0.84 13.95 4.23
CA ASP A 55 -1.77 12.93 4.70
C ASP A 55 -1.38 11.55 4.17
N ALA A 56 -1.53 10.52 5.01
CA ALA A 56 -1.27 9.13 4.62
C ALA A 56 -2.07 8.72 3.38
N TYR A 57 -3.32 9.19 3.27
CA TYR A 57 -4.21 8.92 2.15
C TYR A 57 -3.66 9.38 0.80
N SER A 58 -2.86 10.45 0.77
CA SER A 58 -2.33 11.05 -0.46
C SER A 58 -1.50 10.10 -1.31
N ALA A 59 -1.06 8.97 -0.75
CA ALA A 59 -0.30 7.97 -1.49
C ALA A 59 -1.13 6.83 -2.09
N ILE A 60 -2.42 6.79 -1.79
CA ILE A 60 -3.41 5.87 -2.38
C ILE A 60 -4.57 6.63 -3.03
N ASP A 61 -4.38 7.92 -3.32
CA ASP A 61 -5.37 8.81 -3.92
C ASP A 61 -5.53 8.58 -5.45
N GLY A 62 -4.63 7.80 -6.05
CA GLY A 62 -4.62 7.50 -7.49
C GLY A 62 -3.89 8.52 -8.35
N ASN A 63 -3.33 9.57 -7.75
CA ASN A 63 -2.46 10.53 -8.40
C ASN A 63 -0.99 10.16 -8.15
N ARG A 64 -0.15 10.39 -9.16
CA ARG A 64 1.27 9.97 -9.18
C ARG A 64 2.23 11.16 -9.21
N ASP A 65 1.71 12.37 -8.98
CA ASP A 65 2.52 13.57 -8.95
C ASP A 65 3.53 13.48 -7.80
N SER A 66 4.81 13.54 -8.16
CA SER A 66 5.91 13.39 -7.23
C SER A 66 6.31 14.72 -6.57
N ASN A 67 5.68 15.83 -6.92
CA ASN A 67 5.85 17.12 -6.26
C ASN A 67 5.00 17.17 -4.96
N PHE A 68 5.66 17.28 -3.81
CA PHE A 68 4.97 17.35 -2.52
C PHE A 68 3.94 18.48 -2.43
N TYR A 69 4.22 19.63 -3.04
CA TYR A 69 3.33 20.78 -3.00
C TYR A 69 2.07 20.62 -3.88
N SER A 70 1.99 19.55 -4.67
CA SER A 70 0.76 19.16 -5.38
C SER A 70 -0.23 18.42 -4.47
N GLY A 71 0.13 18.10 -3.22
CA GLY A 71 -0.74 17.47 -2.24
C GLY A 71 -0.97 15.96 -2.42
N SER A 72 -0.27 15.31 -3.36
CA SER A 72 -0.39 13.87 -3.67
C SER A 72 0.77 13.05 -3.11
N CYS A 73 1.31 13.50 -1.98
CA CYS A 73 2.42 12.84 -1.28
C CYS A 73 2.08 12.76 0.21
N SER A 74 2.26 11.59 0.83
CA SER A 74 2.27 11.46 2.30
C SER A 74 3.50 12.14 2.90
N HIS A 75 3.54 12.46 4.21
CA HIS A 75 4.71 13.03 4.87
C HIS A 75 4.66 12.81 6.37
N THR A 76 5.61 12.04 6.90
CA THR A 76 5.82 11.90 8.35
C THR A 76 6.66 13.05 8.90
N ALA A 77 6.57 13.33 10.20
CA ALA A 77 7.60 14.15 10.82
C ALA A 77 8.95 13.40 10.82
N GLU A 78 10.03 14.11 11.16
CA GLU A 78 11.32 13.47 11.39
C GLU A 78 11.25 12.67 12.71
N GLU A 79 11.43 11.36 12.61
CA GLU A 79 11.38 10.45 13.75
C GLU A 79 12.22 9.18 13.49
N THR A 80 12.40 8.36 14.52
CA THR A 80 13.08 7.07 14.40
C THR A 80 12.09 6.01 13.92
N ASN A 81 12.48 5.21 12.91
CA ASN A 81 11.65 4.16 12.31
C ASN A 81 10.24 4.65 11.95
N PRO A 82 10.12 5.74 11.15
CA PRO A 82 8.83 6.19 10.66
C PRO A 82 8.20 5.07 9.82
N TRP A 83 6.88 5.07 9.68
CA TRP A 83 6.17 4.02 8.93
C TRP A 83 4.87 4.54 8.33
N TRP A 84 4.41 3.85 7.29
CA TRP A 84 3.10 4.02 6.69
C TRP A 84 2.55 2.65 6.37
N ARG A 85 1.22 2.52 6.45
CA ARG A 85 0.50 1.29 6.16
C ARG A 85 -0.76 1.58 5.38
N VAL A 86 -1.15 0.67 4.49
CA VAL A 86 -2.50 0.60 3.94
C VAL A 86 -3.18 -0.70 4.36
N ASP A 87 -4.31 -0.58 5.04
CA ASP A 87 -5.22 -1.69 5.26
C ASP A 87 -6.05 -1.90 3.99
N LEU A 88 -5.91 -3.04 3.33
CA LEU A 88 -6.68 -3.39 2.13
C LEU A 88 -8.07 -3.93 2.41
N LEU A 89 -8.43 -4.07 3.68
CA LEU A 89 -9.74 -4.50 4.18
C LEU A 89 -10.06 -5.98 3.93
N GLU A 90 -9.42 -6.64 2.95
CA GLU A 90 -9.67 -8.03 2.53
C GLU A 90 -8.41 -8.77 2.08
N SER A 91 -8.51 -10.10 2.02
CA SER A 91 -7.44 -11.02 1.58
C SER A 91 -7.02 -10.90 0.12
N TYR A 92 -5.79 -10.44 -0.14
CA TYR A 92 -5.22 -10.32 -1.49
C TYR A 92 -3.91 -11.09 -1.63
N ILE A 93 -3.78 -11.82 -2.74
CA ILE A 93 -2.49 -12.26 -3.24
C ILE A 93 -1.85 -11.07 -3.95
N VAL A 94 -0.79 -10.54 -3.37
CA VAL A 94 -0.07 -9.37 -3.87
C VAL A 94 0.90 -9.81 -4.94
N THR A 95 0.71 -9.35 -6.16
CA THR A 95 1.57 -9.72 -7.29
C THR A 95 2.60 -8.67 -7.64
N SER A 96 2.35 -7.41 -7.30
CA SER A 96 3.27 -6.31 -7.52
C SER A 96 2.97 -5.16 -6.58
N ILE A 97 4.03 -4.43 -6.22
CA ILE A 97 3.97 -3.17 -5.49
C ILE A 97 4.74 -2.14 -6.30
N ILE A 98 4.17 -0.94 -6.42
CA ILE A 98 4.83 0.20 -7.04
C ILE A 98 4.84 1.31 -6.01
N VAL A 99 6.04 1.74 -5.62
CA VAL A 99 6.25 2.90 -4.74
C VAL A 99 6.79 4.04 -5.59
N ILE A 100 6.15 5.21 -5.51
CA ILE A 100 6.57 6.41 -6.23
C ILE A 100 7.23 7.35 -5.24
N ASN A 101 8.49 7.69 -5.48
CA ASN A 101 9.25 8.57 -4.61
C ASN A 101 8.96 10.05 -4.92
N ARG A 102 9.21 10.93 -3.95
CA ARG A 102 9.14 12.38 -4.10
C ARG A 102 10.21 12.86 -5.09
N GLY A 103 9.85 13.77 -5.99
CA GLY A 103 10.66 14.24 -7.11
C GLY A 103 11.16 15.68 -7.02
N ASP A 104 10.55 16.51 -6.16
CA ASP A 104 10.93 17.92 -5.96
C ASP A 104 12.04 18.13 -4.90
N GLY A 105 12.54 17.05 -4.28
CA GLY A 105 13.61 17.06 -3.29
C GLY A 105 13.42 15.97 -2.22
N GLY A 106 14.46 15.66 -1.45
CA GLY A 106 14.37 14.68 -0.35
C GLY A 106 14.16 13.23 -0.81
N SER A 107 14.58 12.90 -2.04
CA SER A 107 14.44 11.54 -2.59
C SER A 107 15.21 10.49 -1.79
N GLU A 108 16.28 10.89 -1.11
CA GLU A 108 17.15 10.06 -0.29
C GLU A 108 16.47 9.52 0.98
N TYR A 109 15.37 10.12 1.42
CA TYR A 109 14.66 9.68 2.64
C TYR A 109 13.96 8.34 2.51
N LEU A 110 13.83 7.81 1.28
CA LEU A 110 13.30 6.47 1.02
C LEU A 110 14.41 5.40 0.91
N ASN A 111 15.68 5.79 1.04
CA ASN A 111 16.80 4.85 0.99
C ASN A 111 16.73 3.87 2.18
N GLY A 112 16.79 2.58 1.90
CA GLY A 112 16.67 1.54 2.92
C GLY A 112 15.23 1.33 3.43
N ALA A 113 14.23 1.87 2.75
CA ALA A 113 12.83 1.53 3.01
C ALA A 113 12.60 0.03 2.79
N GLU A 114 11.87 -0.59 3.70
CA GLU A 114 11.50 -2.00 3.62
C GLU A 114 9.99 -2.13 3.34
N VAL A 115 9.58 -3.25 2.76
CA VAL A 115 8.19 -3.52 2.39
C VAL A 115 7.79 -4.85 3.02
N HIS A 116 6.77 -4.85 3.87
CA HIS A 116 6.26 -6.06 4.53
C HIS A 116 4.81 -6.31 4.07
N ILE A 117 4.38 -7.55 4.07
CA ILE A 117 3.03 -7.93 3.62
C ILE A 117 2.51 -9.03 4.53
N GLY A 118 1.32 -8.86 5.10
CA GLY A 118 0.73 -9.91 5.91
C GLY A 118 -0.42 -9.44 6.81
N ASP A 119 -0.99 -10.41 7.51
CA ASP A 119 -2.25 -10.25 8.22
C ASP A 119 -2.11 -9.80 9.68
N SER A 120 -0.90 -9.40 10.10
CA SER A 120 -0.62 -9.00 11.48
C SER A 120 -0.51 -7.48 11.62
N LEU A 121 -1.10 -6.94 12.70
CA LEU A 121 -0.90 -5.55 13.15
C LEU A 121 0.22 -5.41 14.19
N THR A 122 0.88 -6.50 14.58
CA THR A 122 2.00 -6.45 15.53
C THR A 122 3.07 -5.52 15.01
N ASP A 123 3.53 -4.60 15.85
CA ASP A 123 4.51 -3.56 15.50
C ASP A 123 4.09 -2.72 14.28
N ASN A 124 2.83 -2.29 14.25
CA ASN A 124 2.21 -1.61 13.10
C ASN A 124 2.27 -2.41 11.78
N GLY A 125 2.56 -3.71 11.90
CA GLY A 125 2.72 -4.68 10.84
C GLY A 125 4.15 -4.83 10.31
N ALA A 126 5.15 -4.14 10.88
CA ALA A 126 6.57 -4.38 10.57
C ALA A 126 7.02 -5.82 10.92
N ALA A 127 6.28 -6.50 11.79
CA ALA A 127 6.50 -7.92 12.10
C ALA A 127 6.06 -8.89 10.99
N ASN A 128 5.41 -8.43 9.93
CA ASN A 128 5.07 -9.28 8.79
C ASN A 128 6.33 -9.63 7.96
N PRO A 129 6.28 -10.69 7.13
CA PRO A 129 7.39 -11.04 6.24
C PRO A 129 7.80 -9.89 5.32
N LEU A 130 9.12 -9.72 5.13
CA LEU A 130 9.69 -8.83 4.15
C LEU A 130 9.34 -9.32 2.73
N SER A 131 8.72 -8.44 1.94
CA SER A 131 8.50 -8.63 0.51
C SER A 131 9.79 -8.29 -0.24
N ILE A 132 10.28 -9.24 -1.02
CA ILE A 132 11.43 -9.05 -1.93
C ILE A 132 11.00 -8.40 -3.24
#